data_AF-A0A2D6XH64-F1
#
_entry.id   AF-A0A2D6XH64-F1
#
_cell.length_a   1.000
_cell.length_b   1.000
_cell.length_c   1.000
_cell.angle_alpha   90.00
_cell.angle_beta   90.00
_cell.angle_gamma   90.00
#
_symmetry.space_group_name_H-M   'P 1'
#
loop_
_entity.id
_entity.type
_entity.pdbx_description
1 polymer ?
#
loop_
_entity_poly.entity_id
_entity_poly.type
_entity_poly.pdbx_seq_one_letter_code
_entity_poly.pdbx_strand_id
1 'polypeptide(L)'
;MDKEFKQRFVVAMGKLAVLFEGELPQEKVELYYKYLSYFPIEKLENAIEYLIKNRKNHFFPLISEIIEAIEGNVELKASEAWCELIGNSFVNSDNLTIMTKKTCELAFGSLEDFYTADTKSESFDRTYFIKCYINLYNSSEEFDKYLANRKIKELNE
;
A
#
# COMPACT_ATOMS: atom_id res chain seq x y z
N MET A 1 -0.24 -22.87 8.97
CA MET A 1 -0.65 -22.12 7.77
C MET A 1 -2.02 -22.65 7.37
N ASP A 2 -3.01 -21.78 7.28
CA ASP A 2 -4.43 -22.15 7.31
C ASP A 2 -4.86 -22.93 6.06
N LYS A 3 -5.63 -24.01 6.26
CA LYS A 3 -6.23 -24.80 5.17
C LYS A 3 -7.18 -23.94 4.34
N GLU A 4 -7.86 -23.00 4.99
CA GLU A 4 -8.75 -22.04 4.35
C GLU A 4 -7.98 -21.11 3.39
N PHE A 5 -6.85 -20.54 3.83
CA PHE A 5 -6.02 -19.67 3.00
C PHE A 5 -5.62 -20.38 1.70
N LYS A 6 -5.12 -21.62 1.81
CA LYS A 6 -4.70 -22.40 0.64
C LYS A 6 -5.84 -22.61 -0.36
N GLN A 7 -7.03 -22.95 0.12
CA GLN A 7 -8.19 -23.16 -0.76
C GLN A 7 -8.56 -21.88 -1.50
N ARG A 8 -8.67 -20.76 -0.77
CA ARG A 8 -9.00 -19.46 -1.34
C ARG A 8 -7.94 -18.95 -2.31
N PHE A 9 -6.65 -19.15 -1.98
CA PHE A 9 -5.54 -18.81 -2.86
C PHE A 9 -5.63 -19.56 -4.20
N VAL A 10 -5.87 -20.88 -4.15
CA VAL A 10 -6.01 -21.70 -5.37
C VAL A 10 -7.18 -21.22 -6.22
N VAL A 11 -8.32 -20.88 -5.59
CA VAL A 11 -9.47 -20.32 -6.31
C VAL A 11 -9.10 -18.99 -6.98
N ALA A 12 -8.42 -18.09 -6.26
CA ALA A 12 -8.04 -16.79 -6.79
C ALA A 12 -7.06 -16.89 -7.96
N MET A 13 -6.04 -17.76 -7.85
CA MET A 13 -5.12 -18.06 -8.95
C MET A 13 -5.82 -18.74 -10.12
N GLY A 14 -6.79 -19.63 -9.85
CA GLY A 14 -7.61 -20.27 -10.87
C GLY A 14 -8.42 -19.26 -11.69
N LYS A 15 -8.95 -18.19 -11.08
CA LYS A 15 -9.63 -17.11 -11.80
C LYS A 15 -8.70 -16.42 -12.80
N LEU A 16 -7.47 -16.11 -12.38
CA LEU A 16 -6.47 -15.53 -13.29
C LEU A 16 -6.10 -16.52 -14.40
N ALA A 17 -5.94 -17.81 -14.06
CA ALA A 17 -5.55 -18.84 -15.01
C ALA A 17 -6.57 -18.92 -16.15
N VAL A 18 -7.86 -19.04 -15.82
CA VAL A 18 -8.96 -19.12 -16.80
C VAL A 18 -8.97 -17.93 -17.77
N LEU A 19 -8.61 -16.74 -17.30
CA LEU A 19 -8.70 -15.53 -18.11
C LEU A 19 -7.45 -15.23 -18.94
N PHE A 20 -6.27 -15.64 -18.49
CA PHE A 20 -4.99 -15.16 -19.06
C PHE A 20 -4.05 -16.24 -19.58
N GLU A 21 -4.22 -17.52 -19.22
CA GLU A 21 -3.23 -18.55 -19.58
C GLU A 21 -3.82 -19.97 -19.77
N GLY A 22 -5.02 -20.23 -19.26
CA GLY A 22 -5.64 -21.55 -19.20
C GLY A 22 -5.20 -22.33 -17.96
N GLU A 23 -4.25 -23.25 -18.12
CA GLU A 23 -3.76 -24.12 -17.05
C GLU A 23 -2.41 -23.63 -16.53
N LEU A 24 -2.28 -23.45 -15.21
CA LEU A 24 -1.05 -23.00 -14.58
C LEU A 24 -0.17 -24.19 -14.17
N PRO A 25 1.12 -24.21 -14.55
CA PRO A 25 2.07 -25.19 -14.04
C PRO A 25 2.15 -25.15 -12.52
N GLN A 26 2.30 -26.30 -11.88
CA GLN A 26 2.36 -26.42 -10.43
C GLN A 26 3.49 -25.57 -9.84
N GLU A 27 4.67 -25.55 -10.48
CA GLU A 27 5.83 -24.77 -10.06
C GLU A 27 5.53 -23.27 -10.04
N LYS A 28 4.70 -22.80 -10.98
CA LYS A 28 4.27 -21.39 -11.05
C LYS A 28 3.32 -21.09 -9.89
N VAL A 29 2.36 -21.97 -9.58
CA VAL A 29 1.47 -21.79 -8.42
C VAL A 29 2.26 -21.77 -7.11
N GLU A 30 3.23 -22.66 -6.94
CA GLU A 30 4.11 -22.71 -5.77
C GLU A 30 4.94 -21.44 -5.62
N LEU A 31 5.47 -20.90 -6.72
CA LEU A 31 6.20 -19.64 -6.73
C LEU A 31 5.32 -18.48 -6.27
N TYR A 32 4.11 -18.35 -6.82
CA TYR A 32 3.18 -17.27 -6.44
C TYR A 32 2.76 -17.43 -4.98
N TYR A 33 2.48 -18.65 -4.54
CA TYR A 33 2.14 -18.92 -3.14
C TYR A 33 3.26 -18.48 -2.20
N LYS A 34 4.51 -18.81 -2.54
CA LYS A 34 5.68 -18.43 -1.75
C LYS A 34 5.80 -16.92 -1.54
N TYR A 35 5.49 -16.10 -2.55
CA TYR A 35 5.64 -14.64 -2.47
C TYR A 35 4.38 -13.90 -1.98
N LEU A 36 3.20 -14.45 -2.21
CA LEU A 36 1.94 -13.78 -1.90
C LEU A 36 1.29 -14.24 -0.59
N SER A 37 1.77 -15.35 0.01
CA SER A 37 1.22 -15.88 1.27
C SER A 37 1.45 -14.99 2.50
N TYR A 38 2.28 -13.95 2.39
CA TYR A 38 2.47 -12.95 3.45
C TYR A 38 1.33 -11.94 3.53
N PHE A 39 0.53 -11.78 2.46
CA PHE A 39 -0.59 -10.86 2.44
C PHE A 39 -1.88 -11.53 2.96
N PRO A 40 -2.76 -10.78 3.64
CA PRO A 40 -4.10 -11.27 3.96
C PRO A 40 -4.83 -11.71 2.69
N ILE A 41 -5.50 -12.86 2.75
CA ILE A 41 -6.14 -13.46 1.57
C ILE A 41 -7.21 -12.54 0.97
N GLU A 42 -7.91 -11.76 1.79
CA GLU A 42 -8.90 -10.77 1.35
C GLU A 42 -8.27 -9.68 0.48
N LYS A 43 -7.07 -9.21 0.84
CA LYS A 43 -6.36 -8.19 0.05
C LYS A 43 -5.91 -8.76 -1.29
N LEU A 44 -5.42 -9.99 -1.30
CA LEU A 44 -5.02 -10.69 -2.52
C LEU A 44 -6.23 -10.90 -3.46
N GLU A 45 -7.36 -11.35 -2.93
CA GLU A 45 -8.59 -11.54 -3.72
C GLU A 45 -9.07 -10.22 -4.35
N ASN A 46 -9.05 -9.12 -3.59
CA ASN A 46 -9.41 -7.80 -4.09
C ASN A 46 -8.45 -7.31 -5.18
N ALA A 47 -7.14 -7.53 -5.01
CA ALA A 47 -6.14 -7.19 -6.00
C ALA A 47 -6.30 -7.99 -7.30
N ILE A 48 -6.59 -9.29 -7.18
CA ILE A 48 -6.89 -10.15 -8.32
C ILE A 48 -8.14 -9.67 -9.06
N GLU A 49 -9.20 -9.35 -8.33
CA GLU A 49 -10.44 -8.80 -8.92
C GLU A 49 -10.19 -7.45 -9.62
N TYR A 50 -9.34 -6.60 -9.05
CA TYR A 50 -8.92 -5.35 -9.66
C TYR A 50 -8.16 -5.59 -10.98
N LEU A 51 -7.21 -6.53 -10.99
CA LEU A 51 -6.42 -6.85 -12.18
C LEU A 51 -7.30 -7.44 -13.29
N ILE A 52 -8.25 -8.32 -12.95
CA ILE A 52 -9.22 -8.87 -13.90
C ILE A 52 -10.00 -7.76 -14.61
N LYS A 53 -10.41 -6.72 -13.87
CA LYS A 53 -11.24 -5.63 -14.40
C LYS A 53 -10.46 -4.58 -15.18
N ASN A 54 -9.26 -4.24 -14.72
CA ASN A 54 -8.59 -3.01 -15.16
C ASN A 54 -7.33 -3.26 -15.99
N ARG A 55 -6.77 -4.48 -15.97
CA ARG A 55 -5.53 -4.76 -16.67
C ARG A 55 -5.77 -4.85 -18.17
N LYS A 56 -4.95 -4.12 -18.93
CA LYS A 56 -5.00 -4.10 -20.40
C LYS A 56 -4.15 -5.19 -21.05
N ASN A 57 -3.22 -5.77 -20.29
CA ASN A 57 -2.30 -6.80 -20.77
C ASN A 57 -2.98 -8.18 -20.70
N HIS A 58 -2.87 -8.94 -21.80
CA HIS A 58 -3.46 -10.27 -21.96
C HIS A 58 -2.60 -11.40 -21.37
N PHE A 59 -1.34 -11.16 -21.00
CA PHE A 59 -0.50 -12.17 -20.35
C PHE A 59 -0.87 -12.36 -18.88
N PHE A 60 -0.51 -13.51 -18.31
CA PHE A 60 -0.70 -13.75 -16.88
C PHE A 60 -0.02 -12.67 -16.02
N PRO A 61 -0.70 -12.10 -15.00
CA PRO A 61 -0.12 -11.04 -14.17
C PRO A 61 1.13 -11.50 -13.43
N LEU A 62 2.18 -10.69 -13.44
CA LEU A 62 3.40 -10.92 -12.68
C LEU A 62 3.12 -10.78 -11.18
N ILE A 63 3.95 -11.43 -10.34
CA ILE A 63 3.87 -11.30 -8.88
C ILE A 63 3.97 -9.83 -8.45
N SER A 64 4.85 -9.05 -9.08
CA SER A 64 5.00 -7.62 -8.80
C SER A 64 3.73 -6.81 -9.09
N GLU A 65 2.98 -7.16 -10.13
CA GLU A 65 1.73 -6.46 -10.47
C GLU A 65 0.60 -6.81 -9.51
N ILE A 66 0.59 -8.04 -8.99
CA ILE A 66 -0.34 -8.44 -7.92
C ILE A 66 0.01 -7.71 -6.63
N ILE A 67 1.29 -7.61 -6.28
CA ILE A 67 1.75 -6.83 -5.12
C ILE A 67 1.37 -5.36 -5.28
N GLU A 68 1.62 -4.76 -6.44
CA GLU A 68 1.22 -3.38 -6.73
C GLU A 68 -0.30 -3.19 -6.65
N ALA A 69 -1.10 -4.17 -7.09
CA ALA A 69 -2.55 -4.11 -6.94
C ALA A 69 -3.02 -4.30 -5.48
N ILE A 70 -2.28 -5.02 -4.64
CA ILE A 70 -2.55 -5.16 -3.20
C ILE A 70 -2.21 -3.88 -2.46
N GLU A 71 -1.03 -3.34 -2.74
CA GLU A 71 -0.47 -2.18 -2.07
C GLU A 71 -1.01 -0.87 -2.63
N GLY A 72 -1.58 -0.89 -3.83
CA GLY A 72 -1.92 0.29 -4.60
C GLY A 72 -0.67 1.03 -5.09
N ASN A 73 -0.88 2.08 -5.88
CA ASN A 73 0.23 2.93 -6.31
C ASN A 73 0.71 3.79 -5.13
N VAL A 74 1.83 3.41 -4.53
CA VAL A 74 2.43 4.13 -3.38
C VAL A 74 2.79 5.58 -3.73
N GLU A 75 3.17 5.87 -4.97
CA GLU A 75 3.46 7.24 -5.42
C GLU A 75 2.19 8.10 -5.47
N LEU A 76 1.06 7.49 -5.86
CA LEU A 76 -0.25 8.15 -5.81
C LEU A 76 -0.65 8.42 -4.37
N LYS A 77 -0.53 7.43 -3.47
CA LYS A 77 -0.79 7.62 -2.03
C LYS A 77 0.10 8.69 -1.39
N ALA A 78 1.38 8.71 -1.77
CA ALA A 78 2.31 9.75 -1.34
C ALA A 78 1.91 11.14 -1.86
N SER A 79 1.41 11.21 -3.10
CA SER A 79 0.90 12.46 -3.68
C SER A 79 -0.40 12.91 -3.01
N GLU A 80 -1.31 12.00 -2.69
CA GLU A 80 -2.53 12.29 -1.92
C GLU A 80 -2.20 12.79 -0.51
N ALA A 81 -1.25 12.14 0.17
CA ALA A 81 -0.75 12.57 1.47
C ALA A 81 -0.10 13.97 1.42
N TRP A 82 0.62 14.29 0.33
CA TRP A 82 1.12 15.64 0.10
C TRP A 82 -0.02 16.65 -0.05
N CYS A 83 -1.02 16.33 -0.87
CA CYS A 83 -2.21 17.17 -1.04
C CYS A 83 -2.96 17.38 0.29
N GLU A 84 -3.03 16.35 1.12
CA GLU A 84 -3.59 16.38 2.46
C GLU A 84 -2.80 17.35 3.38
N LEU A 85 -1.47 17.29 3.34
CA LEU A 85 -0.56 18.13 4.13
C LEU A 85 -0.69 19.61 3.77
N ILE A 86 -0.71 19.94 2.47
CA ILE A 86 -0.83 21.33 2.00
C ILE A 86 -2.27 21.85 2.16
N GLY A 87 -3.28 21.00 1.91
CA GLY A 87 -4.69 21.36 1.98
C GLY A 87 -5.17 21.62 3.40
N ASN A 88 -4.68 20.85 4.39
CA ASN A 88 -5.02 21.06 5.80
C ASN A 88 -4.28 22.23 6.46
N SER A 89 -3.34 22.90 5.78
CA SER A 89 -2.80 24.19 6.25
C SER A 89 -3.90 25.25 6.47
N PHE A 90 -5.09 25.04 5.91
CA PHE A 90 -6.22 25.96 5.99
C PHE A 90 -7.36 25.53 6.93
N VAL A 91 -7.43 24.27 7.43
CA VAL A 91 -8.69 23.75 8.02
C VAL A 91 -8.57 23.01 9.36
N ASN A 92 -7.55 22.19 9.61
CA ASN A 92 -7.19 21.63 10.94
C ASN A 92 -6.17 20.50 10.75
N SER A 93 -5.02 20.56 11.42
CA SER A 93 -3.98 19.50 11.37
C SER A 93 -4.41 18.16 11.97
N ASP A 94 -5.53 18.11 12.67
CA ASP A 94 -6.03 16.90 13.34
C ASP A 94 -6.52 15.83 12.36
N ASN A 95 -6.92 16.21 11.15
CA ASN A 95 -7.43 15.28 10.14
C ASN A 95 -6.34 14.58 9.33
N LEU A 96 -5.06 14.91 9.52
CA LEU A 96 -3.97 14.29 8.78
C LEU A 96 -3.84 12.80 9.12
N THR A 97 -3.71 11.95 8.10
CA THR A 97 -3.41 10.53 8.34
C THR A 97 -2.09 10.39 9.10
N ILE A 98 -1.97 9.32 9.88
CA ILE A 98 -0.76 9.02 10.65
C ILE A 98 0.45 8.92 9.73
N MET A 99 0.27 8.34 8.54
CA MET A 99 1.32 8.20 7.55
C MET A 99 1.80 9.56 7.04
N THR A 100 0.86 10.49 6.78
CA THR A 100 1.16 11.86 6.39
C THR A 100 1.94 12.60 7.48
N LYS A 101 1.51 12.50 8.75
CA LYS A 101 2.20 13.12 9.89
C LYS A 101 3.64 12.62 10.04
N LYS A 102 3.83 11.30 10.08
CA LYS A 102 5.17 10.69 10.20
C LYS A 102 6.08 11.04 9.02
N THR A 103 5.52 11.04 7.82
CA THR A 103 6.29 11.43 6.62
C THR A 103 6.74 12.88 6.71
N CYS A 104 5.87 13.77 7.21
CA CYS A 104 6.20 15.18 7.42
C CYS A 104 7.32 15.34 8.46
N GLU A 105 7.24 14.64 9.60
CA GLU A 105 8.28 14.62 10.63
C GLU A 105 9.63 14.13 10.06
N LEU A 106 9.62 13.07 9.25
CA LEU A 106 10.82 12.54 8.61
C LEU A 106 11.41 13.49 7.57
N ALA A 107 10.56 14.16 6.78
CA ALA A 107 11.01 15.04 5.70
C ALA A 107 11.41 16.44 6.20
N PHE A 108 10.74 16.94 7.25
CA PHE A 108 10.80 18.36 7.61
C PHE A 108 11.00 18.61 9.12
N GLY A 109 11.17 17.55 9.92
CA GLY A 109 11.37 17.64 11.37
C GLY A 109 10.05 17.64 12.14
N SER A 110 9.13 18.53 11.80
CA SER A 110 7.79 18.59 12.40
C SER A 110 6.75 19.23 11.47
N LEU A 111 5.47 19.08 11.82
CA LEU A 111 4.39 19.81 11.16
C LEU A 111 4.54 21.33 11.31
N GLU A 112 5.01 21.80 12.46
CA GLU A 112 5.19 23.23 12.73
C GLU A 112 6.30 23.81 11.87
N ASP A 113 7.44 23.12 11.75
CA ASP A 113 8.55 23.52 10.88
C ASP A 113 8.10 23.59 9.41
N PHE A 114 7.31 22.60 8.98
CA PHE A 114 6.75 22.61 7.63
C PHE A 114 5.83 23.80 7.37
N TYR A 115 4.97 24.18 8.32
CA TYR A 115 4.03 25.30 8.12
C TYR A 115 4.70 26.67 8.24
N THR A 116 5.68 26.83 9.12
CA THR A 116 6.33 28.11 9.43
C THR A 116 7.51 28.49 8.52
N ALA A 117 8.02 27.55 7.72
CA ALA A 117 9.12 27.82 6.80
C ALA A 117 8.76 28.86 5.71
N ASP A 118 9.56 29.92 5.62
CA ASP A 118 9.34 31.09 4.75
C ASP A 118 9.80 30.88 3.29
N THR A 119 10.61 29.85 3.04
CA THR A 119 11.20 29.53 1.72
C THR A 119 10.84 28.12 1.28
N LYS A 120 9.59 27.91 0.86
CA LYS A 120 9.14 26.62 0.33
C LYS A 120 9.42 26.55 -1.15
N SER A 121 10.22 25.56 -1.57
CA SER A 121 10.28 25.18 -2.98
C SER A 121 9.30 24.04 -3.15
N GLU A 122 8.04 24.37 -3.45
CA GLU A 122 6.94 23.40 -3.47
C GLU A 122 7.26 22.14 -4.29
N SER A 123 7.98 22.31 -5.41
CA SER A 123 8.42 21.18 -6.23
C SER A 123 9.47 20.31 -5.55
N PHE A 124 10.46 20.91 -4.88
CA PHE A 124 11.53 20.16 -4.20
C PHE A 124 11.00 19.48 -2.94
N ASP A 125 10.24 20.21 -2.13
CA ASP A 125 9.66 19.73 -0.87
C ASP A 125 8.68 18.58 -1.15
N ARG A 126 7.82 18.71 -2.17
CA ARG A 126 6.97 17.61 -2.62
C ARG A 126 7.78 16.38 -3.03
N THR A 127 8.83 16.56 -3.82
CA THR A 127 9.65 15.43 -4.29
C THR A 127 10.34 14.73 -3.12
N TYR A 128 10.83 15.50 -2.15
CA TYR A 128 11.47 14.95 -0.96
C TYR A 128 10.47 14.23 -0.04
N PHE A 129 9.30 14.84 0.19
CA PHE A 129 8.21 14.23 0.94
C PHE A 129 7.76 12.90 0.33
N ILE A 130 7.56 12.84 -0.98
CA ILE A 130 7.16 11.60 -1.68
C ILE A 130 8.21 10.50 -1.47
N LYS A 131 9.51 10.83 -1.56
CA LYS A 131 10.59 9.86 -1.29
C LYS A 131 10.55 9.35 0.15
N CYS A 132 10.37 10.24 1.13
CA CYS A 132 10.23 9.83 2.53
C CYS A 132 8.99 8.95 2.76
N TYR A 133 7.87 9.27 2.09
CA TYR A 133 6.64 8.49 2.20
C TYR A 133 6.85 7.06 1.71
N ILE A 134 7.43 6.91 0.52
CA ILE A 134 7.69 5.61 -0.11
C ILE A 134 8.65 4.80 0.74
N ASN A 135 9.72 5.42 1.26
CA ASN A 135 10.67 4.75 2.14
C ASN A 135 10.02 4.29 3.45
N LEU A 136 9.18 5.12 4.05
CA LEU A 136 8.44 4.77 5.27
C LEU A 136 7.40 3.66 5.01
N TYR A 137 6.75 3.67 3.83
CA TYR A 137 5.80 2.66 3.40
C TYR A 137 6.49 1.31 3.14
N ASN A 138 7.66 1.31 2.52
CA ASN A 138 8.40 0.09 2.21
C ASN A 138 9.14 -0.51 3.42
N SER A 139 9.37 0.28 4.47
CA SER A 139 9.97 -0.18 5.73
C SER A 139 8.93 -0.71 6.73
N SER A 140 7.66 -0.81 6.32
CA SER A 140 6.52 -0.82 7.23
C SER A 140 6.13 -2.16 7.86
N GLU A 141 7.09 -3.04 8.16
CA GLU A 141 6.90 -4.03 9.24
C GLU A 141 6.52 -3.35 10.57
N GLU A 142 6.89 -2.08 10.75
CA GLU A 142 6.53 -1.25 11.92
C GLU A 142 5.17 -0.56 11.82
N PHE A 143 4.65 -0.28 10.62
CA PHE A 143 3.34 0.38 10.46
C PHE A 143 2.19 -0.60 10.70
N ASP A 144 2.35 -1.86 10.26
CA ASP A 144 1.41 -2.93 10.58
C ASP A 144 1.40 -3.24 12.08
N LYS A 145 2.57 -3.25 12.74
CA LYS A 145 2.67 -3.35 14.22
C LYS A 145 2.01 -2.15 14.92
N TYR A 146 2.18 -0.94 14.40
CA TYR A 146 1.60 0.27 14.98
C TYR A 146 0.07 0.30 14.83
N LEU A 147 -0.48 -0.07 13.67
CA LEU A 147 -1.93 -0.18 13.45
C LEU A 147 -2.55 -1.30 14.31
N ALA A 148 -1.85 -2.43 14.46
CA ALA A 148 -2.26 -3.51 15.35
C ALA A 148 -2.32 -3.04 16.83
N ASN A 149 -1.30 -2.32 17.29
CA ASN A 149 -1.26 -1.80 18.66
C ASN A 149 -2.31 -0.72 18.94
N ARG A 150 -2.68 0.09 17.93
CA ARG A 150 -3.72 1.12 18.09
C ARG A 150 -5.13 0.53 18.17
N LYS A 151 -5.46 -0.46 17.33
CA LYS A 151 -6.75 -1.19 17.42
C LYS A 151 -6.93 -1.88 18.77
N ILE A 152 -5.86 -2.41 19.35
CA ILE A 152 -5.89 -3.03 20.68
C ILE A 152 -6.18 -1.97 21.76
N LYS A 153 -5.68 -0.76 21.62
CA LYS A 153 -5.90 0.32 22.60
C LYS A 153 -7.34 0.85 22.56
N GLU A 154 -7.89 1.05 21.36
CA GLU A 154 -9.27 1.51 21.14
C GLU A 154 -10.34 0.46 21.54
N LEU A 155 -9.97 -0.81 21.72
CA LEU A 155 -10.85 -1.88 22.21
C LEU A 155 -10.78 -2.07 23.75
N ASN A 156 -9.80 -1.47 24.41
CA ASN A 156 -9.56 -1.60 25.85
C ASN A 156 -9.85 -0.30 26.63
N GLU A 157 -10.37 0.72 25.96
CA GLU A 157 -10.91 1.97 26.52
C GLU A 157 -12.43 1.99 26.32
#